data_AF-A0A351SVS3-F1
#
_entry.id   AF-A0A351SVS3-F1
#
_cell.length_a   1.000
_cell.length_b   1.000
_cell.length_c   1.000
_cell.angle_alpha   90.00
_cell.angle_beta   90.00
_cell.angle_gamma   90.00
#
_symmetry.space_group_name_H-M   'P 1'
#
loop_
_entity.id
_entity.type
_entity.pdbx_description
1 polymer ?
#
loop_
_entity_poly.entity_id
_entity_poly.type
_entity_poly.pdbx_seq_one_letter_code
_entity_poly.pdbx_strand_id
1 'polypeptide(L)'
;MVEGTRHPGSGRRVPLRLFSTTGPMEGDRCDFCLEGRLKAQEVREYYRAGKGLVVIEKVPAYVCEKCGERYYQAHVAKQMRQLAKRAPRVKARISFPLIRF
;
A
#
# COMPACT_ATOMS: atom_id res chain seq x y z
N MET A 1 -26.71 -3.22 37.96
CA MET A 1 -25.64 -2.20 37.82
C MET A 1 -24.30 -2.91 37.99
N VAL A 2 -23.60 -3.16 36.88
CA VAL A 2 -22.15 -3.36 36.84
C VAL A 2 -21.65 -2.69 35.56
N GLU A 3 -20.69 -1.79 35.72
CA GLU A 3 -20.16 -0.86 34.74
C GLU A 3 -18.70 -1.19 34.47
N GLY A 4 -18.26 -1.06 33.20
CA GLY A 4 -16.85 -1.13 32.78
C GLY A 4 -16.37 -2.49 32.24
N THR A 5 -15.52 -2.63 31.23
CA THR A 5 -14.69 -1.63 30.51
C THR A 5 -14.03 -2.28 29.27
N ARG A 6 -13.87 -1.47 28.21
CA ARG A 6 -12.78 -1.42 27.19
C ARG A 6 -12.31 -2.73 26.53
N HIS A 7 -12.53 -2.82 25.22
CA HIS A 7 -11.85 -3.77 24.31
C HIS A 7 -10.34 -3.44 24.20
N PRO A 8 -9.43 -4.36 24.58
CA PRO A 8 -8.00 -4.23 24.34
C PRO A 8 -7.56 -5.32 23.36
N GLY A 9 -7.39 -4.98 22.09
CA GLY A 9 -6.83 -5.92 21.10
C GLY A 9 -6.37 -5.14 19.86
N SER A 10 -5.10 -5.03 19.53
CA SER A 10 -3.93 -5.80 19.93
C SER A 10 -2.68 -4.93 19.82
N GLY A 11 -1.88 -4.88 20.88
CA GLY A 11 -0.52 -4.37 20.87
C GLY A 11 0.48 -5.30 20.17
N ARG A 12 0.05 -6.08 19.16
CA ARG A 12 0.97 -6.92 18.39
C ARG A 12 1.65 -6.04 17.35
N ARG A 13 2.94 -5.77 17.58
CA ARG A 13 3.86 -5.42 16.50
C ARG A 13 3.86 -6.61 15.54
N VAL A 14 3.04 -6.55 14.49
CA VAL A 14 3.15 -7.50 13.37
C VAL A 14 4.55 -7.28 12.79
N PRO A 15 5.46 -8.28 12.86
CA PRO A 15 6.77 -8.12 12.27
C PRO A 15 6.61 -7.82 10.78
N LEU A 16 7.38 -6.86 10.26
CA LEU A 16 7.42 -6.43 8.85
C LEU A 16 7.81 -7.57 7.87
N ARG A 17 7.97 -8.80 8.35
CA ARG A 17 8.28 -9.99 7.56
C ARG A 17 7.02 -10.81 7.34
N LEU A 18 6.10 -10.36 6.49
CA LEU A 18 4.95 -11.16 6.08
C LEU A 18 4.41 -10.78 4.69
N PHE A 19 5.22 -10.12 3.84
CA PHE A 19 4.96 -10.22 2.41
C PHE A 19 5.67 -11.49 1.92
N SER A 20 5.00 -12.62 2.11
CA SER A 20 5.32 -13.82 1.31
C SER A 20 5.08 -13.44 -0.14
N THR A 21 6.04 -13.70 -1.02
CA THR A 21 5.90 -13.50 -2.46
C THR A 21 4.72 -14.29 -3.03
N THR A 22 4.26 -15.31 -2.31
CA THR A 22 2.97 -15.99 -2.48
C THR A 22 2.03 -15.57 -1.36
N GLY A 23 1.19 -14.57 -1.61
CA GLY A 23 0.09 -14.26 -0.70
C GLY A 23 -1.26 -14.45 -1.39
N PRO A 24 -2.37 -14.20 -0.69
CA PRO A 24 -3.68 -14.80 -0.98
C PRO A 24 -4.29 -14.47 -2.35
N MET A 25 -3.80 -13.44 -3.06
CA MET A 25 -4.40 -12.98 -4.32
C MET A 25 -3.54 -13.28 -5.56
N GLU A 26 -2.42 -13.99 -5.43
CA GLU A 26 -1.62 -14.35 -6.61
C GLU A 26 -2.37 -15.35 -7.49
N GLY A 27 -2.47 -15.06 -8.79
CA GLY A 27 -3.25 -15.84 -9.75
C GLY A 27 -4.74 -15.51 -9.78
N ASP A 28 -5.25 -14.67 -8.87
CA ASP A 28 -6.66 -14.26 -8.91
C ASP A 28 -6.98 -13.45 -10.17
N ARG A 29 -8.26 -13.49 -10.57
CA ARG A 29 -8.75 -12.69 -11.71
C ARG A 29 -8.83 -11.24 -11.26
N CYS A 30 -8.36 -10.32 -12.11
CA CYS A 30 -8.47 -8.89 -11.83
C CYS A 30 -9.95 -8.45 -11.84
N ASP A 31 -10.44 -7.87 -10.75
CA ASP A 31 -11.82 -7.39 -10.65
C ASP A 31 -12.09 -6.15 -11.53
N PHE A 32 -11.06 -5.41 -11.89
CA PHE A 32 -11.19 -4.22 -12.73
C PHE A 32 -11.37 -4.54 -14.21
N CYS A 33 -10.47 -5.33 -14.80
CA CYS A 33 -10.52 -5.65 -16.23
C CYS A 33 -11.17 -7.00 -16.53
N LEU A 34 -11.42 -7.84 -15.52
CA LEU A 34 -12.02 -9.17 -15.65
C LEU A 34 -11.26 -10.11 -16.60
N GLU A 35 -10.01 -9.85 -16.94
CA GLU A 35 -9.28 -10.67 -17.92
C GLU A 35 -7.90 -11.07 -17.42
N GLY A 36 -7.16 -10.12 -16.85
CA GLY A 36 -5.81 -10.37 -16.37
C GLY A 36 -5.76 -11.15 -15.06
N ARG A 37 -4.58 -11.70 -14.78
CA ARG A 37 -4.24 -12.39 -13.53
C ARG A 37 -3.36 -11.50 -12.68
N LEU A 38 -3.54 -11.60 -11.36
CA LEU A 38 -2.79 -10.84 -10.39
C LEU A 38 -1.44 -11.50 -10.07
N LYS A 39 -0.38 -10.70 -10.01
CA LYS A 39 0.97 -11.15 -9.65
C LYS A 39 1.55 -10.31 -8.52
N ALA A 40 2.11 -10.97 -7.51
CA ALA A 40 2.76 -10.29 -6.40
C ALA A 40 4.06 -9.60 -6.87
N GLN A 41 4.20 -8.30 -6.59
CA GLN A 41 5.33 -7.47 -7.01
C GLN A 41 5.63 -6.38 -5.97
N GLU A 42 6.88 -5.92 -5.93
CA GLU A 42 7.26 -4.67 -5.26
C GLU A 42 7.16 -3.51 -6.25
N VAL A 43 6.38 -2.49 -5.92
CA VAL A 43 6.13 -1.33 -6.79
C VAL A 43 6.57 -0.02 -6.15
N ARG A 44 6.70 1.02 -6.98
CA ARG A 44 6.81 2.41 -6.53
C ARG A 44 5.43 3.04 -6.55
N GLU A 45 5.02 3.62 -5.43
CA GLU A 45 3.75 4.33 -5.33
C GLU A 45 3.86 5.83 -5.19
N TYR A 46 3.09 6.53 -6.02
CA TYR A 46 2.93 7.97 -6.02
C TYR A 46 1.75 8.32 -5.11
N TYR A 47 2.03 8.44 -3.81
CA TYR A 47 1.00 8.63 -2.79
C TYR A 47 0.72 10.11 -2.56
N ARG A 48 -0.52 10.55 -2.83
CA ARG A 48 -0.95 11.91 -2.55
C ARG A 48 -1.19 12.11 -1.04
N ALA A 49 -0.47 13.03 -0.43
CA ALA A 49 -0.56 13.36 0.98
C ALA A 49 -0.98 14.84 1.14
N GLY A 50 -2.29 15.09 1.20
CA GLY A 50 -2.83 16.45 1.23
C GLY A 50 -2.49 17.22 -0.05
N LYS A 51 -1.72 18.31 0.08
CA LYS A 51 -1.24 19.14 -1.05
C LYS A 51 0.06 18.62 -1.68
N GLY A 52 0.72 17.64 -1.07
CA GLY A 52 1.99 17.09 -1.54
C GLY A 52 1.88 15.71 -2.18
N LEU A 53 2.95 15.31 -2.87
CA LEU A 53 3.14 13.96 -3.39
C LEU A 53 4.35 13.32 -2.69
N VAL A 54 4.18 12.10 -2.20
CA VAL A 54 5.26 11.29 -1.63
C VAL A 54 5.42 10.03 -2.48
N VAL A 55 6.64 9.73 -2.89
CA VAL A 55 6.95 8.46 -3.56
C VAL A 55 7.38 7.44 -2.50
N ILE A 56 6.65 6.33 -2.42
CA ILE A 56 6.96 5.22 -1.51
C ILE A 56 7.52 4.08 -2.36
N GLU A 57 8.76 3.67 -2.09
CA GLU A 57 9.41 2.58 -2.80
C GLU A 57 9.18 1.24 -2.12
N LYS A 58 9.29 0.16 -2.90
CA LYS A 58 9.16 -1.23 -2.44
C LYS A 58 7.85 -1.49 -1.72
N VAL A 59 6.76 -0.94 -2.26
CA VAL A 59 5.42 -1.21 -1.77
C VAL A 59 5.00 -2.58 -2.27
N PRO A 60 4.69 -3.53 -1.38
CA PRO A 60 4.17 -4.82 -1.81
C PRO A 60 2.75 -4.70 -2.35
N ALA A 61 2.51 -5.19 -3.56
CA ALA A 61 1.23 -5.14 -4.25
C ALA A 61 0.96 -6.40 -5.07
N TYR A 62 -0.30 -6.62 -5.44
CA TYR A 62 -0.67 -7.53 -6.51
C TYR A 62 -1.04 -6.71 -7.73
N VAL A 63 -0.34 -6.92 -8.82
CA VAL A 63 -0.50 -6.14 -10.04
C VAL A 63 -1.09 -7.03 -11.11
N CYS A 64 -2.17 -6.57 -11.75
CA CYS A 64 -2.73 -7.24 -12.91
C CYS A 64 -1.72 -7.22 -14.07
N GLU A 65 -1.33 -8.40 -14.56
CA GLU A 65 -0.37 -8.54 -15.65
C GLU A 65 -0.90 -8.01 -17.00
N LYS A 66 -2.22 -7.75 -17.11
CA LYS A 66 -2.84 -7.21 -18.34
C LYS A 66 -3.03 -5.69 -18.31
N CYS A 67 -3.68 -5.15 -17.28
CA CYS A 67 -4.06 -3.73 -17.23
C CYS A 67 -3.23 -2.88 -16.25
N GLY A 68 -2.39 -3.50 -15.42
CA GLY A 68 -1.56 -2.79 -14.46
C GLY A 68 -2.27 -2.34 -13.18
N GLU A 69 -3.56 -2.64 -13.00
CA GLU A 69 -4.31 -2.35 -11.77
C GLU A 69 -3.62 -2.97 -10.54
N ARG A 70 -3.62 -2.26 -9.42
CA ARG A 70 -2.83 -2.62 -8.23
C ARG A 70 -3.72 -2.81 -7.02
N TYR A 71 -3.57 -3.96 -6.37
CA TYR A 71 -4.31 -4.35 -5.18
C TYR A 71 -3.35 -4.44 -4.00
N TYR A 72 -3.76 -3.89 -2.86
CA TYR A 72 -2.95 -3.88 -1.64
C TYR A 72 -3.73 -4.52 -0.51
N GLN A 73 -3.03 -5.33 0.30
CA GLN A 73 -3.62 -5.81 1.53
C GLN A 73 -3.88 -4.63 2.49
N ALA A 74 -4.92 -4.74 3.32
CA ALA A 74 -5.36 -3.68 4.22
C ALA A 74 -4.23 -3.14 5.12
N HIS A 75 -3.34 -4.03 5.60
CA HIS A 75 -2.21 -3.63 6.42
C HIS A 75 -1.17 -2.80 5.65
N VAL A 76 -0.92 -3.12 4.37
CA VAL A 76 -0.02 -2.36 3.47
C VAL A 76 -0.59 -0.98 3.22
N ALA A 77 -1.88 -0.89 2.88
CA ALA A 77 -2.56 0.39 2.66
C ALA A 77 -2.51 1.28 3.93
N LYS A 78 -2.69 0.68 5.11
CA LYS A 78 -2.55 1.38 6.40
C LYS A 78 -1.13 1.87 6.63
N GLN A 79 -0.12 1.07 6.32
CA GLN A 79 1.29 1.46 6.43
C GLN A 79 1.65 2.58 5.45
N MET A 80 1.22 2.53 4.19
CA MET A 80 1.41 3.61 3.22
C MET A 80 0.85 4.94 3.76
N ARG A 81 -0.37 4.91 4.30
CA ARG A 81 -1.00 6.08 4.92
C ARG A 81 -0.21 6.61 6.12
N GLN A 82 0.35 5.73 6.95
CA GLN A 82 1.18 6.13 8.09
C GLN A 82 2.52 6.73 7.65
N LEU A 83 3.15 6.17 6.62
CA LEU A 83 4.37 6.70 6.02
C LEU A 83 4.12 8.09 5.41
N ALA A 84 3.03 8.25 4.66
CA ALA A 84 2.65 9.52 4.04
C ALA A 84 2.37 10.65 5.05
N LYS A 85 1.86 10.32 6.26
CA LYS A 85 1.62 11.30 7.34
C LYS A 85 2.88 11.75 8.07
N ARG A 86 3.97 10.98 8.01
CA ARG A 86 5.21 11.27 8.74
C ARG A 86 6.21 11.98 7.81
N ALA A 87 6.30 13.31 7.91
CA ALA A 87 7.55 14.00 7.59
C ALA A 87 8.49 13.77 8.80
N PRO A 88 9.68 13.12 8.73
CA PRO A 88 10.62 12.92 7.62
C PRO A 88 11.31 11.52 7.58
N ARG A 89 11.20 10.80 6.46
CA ARG A 89 12.28 9.91 5.97
C ARG A 89 12.43 10.09 4.47
N VAL A 90 12.48 11.35 4.05
CA VAL A 90 12.72 11.70 2.66
C VAL A 90 14.15 11.29 2.34
N LYS A 91 14.31 10.13 1.70
CA LYS A 91 15.61 9.63 1.25
C LYS A 91 16.17 10.44 0.10
N ALA A 92 15.29 10.95 -0.75
CA ALA A 92 15.61 11.79 -1.90
C ALA A 92 14.41 12.69 -2.23
N ARG A 93 14.69 13.85 -2.84
CA ARG A 93 13.69 14.68 -3.51
C ARG A 93 13.81 14.44 -5.01
N ILE A 94 12.67 14.21 -5.66
CA ILE A 94 12.58 14.07 -7.11
C ILE A 94 11.85 15.29 -7.65
N SER A 95 12.44 15.98 -8.62
CA SER A 95 11.81 17.11 -9.33
C SER A 95 11.16 16.60 -10.62
N PHE A 96 9.96 17.09 -10.91
CA PHE A 96 9.25 16.82 -12.16
C PHE A 96 8.77 18.15 -12.76
N PRO A 97 8.84 18.34 -14.09
CA PRO A 97 8.30 19.52 -14.74
C PRO A 97 6.76 19.52 -14.63
N LEU A 98 6.21 20.66 -14.21
CA LEU A 98 4.76 20.87 -14.18
C LEU A 98 4.36 21.67 -15.42
N ILE A 99 3.63 21.02 -16.33
CA ILE A 99 3.10 21.65 -17.56
C ILE A 99 1.63 21.99 -17.31
N ARG A 100 1.19 23.17 -17.77
CA ARG A 100 -0.21 23.57 -17.78
C ARG A 100 -0.77 23.35 -19.18
N PHE A 101 -2.02 22.89 -19.26
CA PHE A 101 -2.77 22.81 -20.51
C PHE A 101 -3.08 24.22 -21.05
#